data_AF-A0AA97C0M4-F1
#
_entry.id   AF-A0AA97C0M4-F1
#
_cell.length_a   1.000
_cell.length_b   1.000
_cell.length_c   1.000
_cell.angle_alpha   90.00
_cell.angle_beta   90.00
_cell.angle_gamma   90.00
#
_symmetry.space_group_name_H-M   'P 1'
#
loop_
_entity.id
_entity.type
_entity.pdbx_description
1 polymer ?
#
loop_
_entity_poly.entity_id
_entity_poly.type
_entity_poly.pdbx_seq_one_letter_code
_entity_poly.pdbx_strand_id
1 'polypeptide(L)'
;MAIIRRLVQDGSFEEFYPTTMTFNAAKRNYFLGHSKDKTYVVYAMADNGKIEPNAPAQKGKLRSYLGNIQAFYDTVDNKQYLYGYNLSEKIVELYEIDDKAGIKLLYVDEFTVGSTIQSATLFIANGLIHIFSQAEKDKSWKTHSYSII
;
A
#
# COMPACT_ATOMS: atom_id res chain seq x y z
N MET A 1 26.55 7.22 12.23
CA MET A 1 25.15 7.71 12.29
C MET A 1 24.52 7.14 13.54
N ALA A 2 23.93 7.97 14.41
CA ALA A 2 23.22 7.51 15.61
C ALA A 2 21.72 7.74 15.42
N ILE A 3 20.90 6.75 15.78
CA ILE A 3 19.44 6.86 15.77
C ILE A 3 19.01 7.34 17.15
N ILE A 4 18.36 8.50 17.23
CA ILE A 4 17.85 9.07 18.49
C ILE A 4 16.33 8.92 18.49
N ARG A 5 15.78 8.29 19.53
CA ARG A 5 14.33 8.16 19.72
C ARG A 5 13.75 9.42 20.36
N ARG A 6 12.68 9.96 19.79
CA ARG A 6 11.88 11.05 20.36
C ARG A 6 10.40 10.71 20.26
N LEU A 7 9.65 10.96 21.33
CA LEU A 7 8.19 10.89 21.30
C LEU A 7 7.66 12.17 20.61
N VAL A 8 6.93 12.01 19.52
CA VAL A 8 6.30 13.11 18.77
C VAL A 8 4.85 13.33 19.22
N GLN A 9 4.13 12.23 19.41
CA GLN A 9 2.72 12.19 19.77
C GLN A 9 2.44 10.91 20.55
N ASP A 10 1.56 11.01 21.54
CA ASP A 10 0.95 9.90 22.26
C ASP A 10 -0.57 10.13 22.21
N GLY A 11 -1.35 9.11 21.85
CA GLY A 11 -2.77 9.24 21.55
C GLY A 11 -3.38 7.95 21.00
N SER A 12 -4.67 8.01 20.70
CA SER A 12 -5.45 6.85 20.21
C SER A 12 -6.22 7.17 18.94
N PHE A 13 -6.40 6.16 18.09
CA PHE A 13 -7.42 6.15 17.04
C PHE A 13 -8.71 5.52 17.57
N GLU A 14 -9.84 5.81 16.94
CA GLU A 14 -11.12 5.16 17.26
C GLU A 14 -11.13 3.67 16.90
N GLU A 15 -10.36 3.28 15.88
CA GLU A 15 -10.27 1.92 15.36
C GLU A 15 -8.83 1.40 15.42
N PHE A 16 -8.69 0.07 15.50
CA PHE A 16 -7.41 -0.61 15.38
C PHE A 16 -7.14 -0.97 13.91
N TYR A 17 -6.02 -0.50 13.37
CA TYR A 17 -5.58 -0.78 12.01
C TYR A 17 -4.47 -1.83 11.99
N PRO A 18 -4.75 -3.11 11.65
CA PRO A 18 -3.75 -4.16 11.57
C PRO A 18 -2.72 -3.96 10.45
N THR A 19 -3.08 -3.25 9.38
CA THR A 19 -2.15 -2.85 8.32
C THR A 19 -2.10 -1.33 8.24
N THR A 20 -0.90 -0.76 8.29
CA THR A 20 -0.69 0.70 8.24
C THR A 20 0.46 1.05 7.32
N MET A 21 0.44 2.28 6.81
CA MET A 21 1.50 2.82 5.97
C MET A 21 1.47 4.35 5.98
N THR A 22 2.63 4.97 5.73
CA THR A 22 2.71 6.38 5.35
C THR A 22 3.03 6.54 3.87
N PHE A 23 2.47 7.55 3.23
CA PHE A 23 2.75 7.90 1.84
C PHE A 23 2.65 9.42 1.65
N ASN A 24 3.07 9.91 0.48
CA ASN A 24 2.94 11.30 0.11
C ASN A 24 1.85 11.46 -0.94
N ALA A 25 1.22 12.61 -1.10
CA ALA A 25 0.45 12.92 -2.32
C ALA A 25 0.37 14.43 -2.46
N ALA A 26 0.59 14.96 -3.68
CA ALA A 26 0.64 16.41 -3.91
C ALA A 26 1.47 17.19 -2.86
N LYS A 27 2.66 16.68 -2.49
CA LYS A 27 3.58 17.25 -1.48
C LYS A 27 3.03 17.30 -0.04
N ARG A 28 1.98 16.55 0.27
CA ARG A 28 1.47 16.35 1.64
C ARG A 28 1.80 14.95 2.11
N ASN A 29 1.93 14.75 3.42
CA ASN A 29 2.13 13.43 4.00
C ASN A 29 0.82 12.88 4.53
N TYR A 30 0.64 11.57 4.44
CA TYR A 30 -0.56 10.88 4.85
C TYR A 30 -0.22 9.62 5.61
N PHE A 31 -1.09 9.27 6.56
CA PHE A 31 -1.12 7.97 7.22
C PHE A 31 -2.36 7.21 6.76
N LEU A 32 -2.19 5.96 6.35
CA LEU A 32 -3.26 5.05 5.97
C LEU A 32 -3.39 3.96 7.04
N GLY A 33 -4.59 3.82 7.58
CA GLY A 33 -5.01 2.67 8.38
C GLY A 33 -5.94 1.78 7.57
N HIS A 34 -5.68 0.46 7.55
CA HIS A 34 -6.49 -0.54 6.87
C HIS A 34 -6.92 -1.67 7.80
N SER A 35 -8.22 -1.93 7.81
CA SER A 35 -8.91 -2.85 8.72
C SER A 35 -9.28 -4.18 8.06
N LYS A 36 -9.48 -5.22 8.88
CA LYS A 36 -9.82 -6.59 8.40
C LYS A 36 -11.15 -6.66 7.64
N ASP A 37 -12.06 -5.74 7.91
CA ASP A 37 -13.34 -5.61 7.20
C ASP A 37 -13.22 -4.87 5.85
N LYS A 38 -11.97 -4.69 5.39
CA LYS A 38 -11.56 -4.04 4.14
C LYS A 38 -11.70 -2.52 4.15
N THR A 39 -12.15 -1.92 5.26
CA THR A 39 -12.20 -0.46 5.38
C THR A 39 -10.80 0.12 5.42
N TYR A 40 -10.67 1.34 4.91
CA TYR A 40 -9.48 2.15 5.10
C TYR A 40 -9.86 3.56 5.50
N VAL A 41 -8.96 4.19 6.24
CA VAL A 41 -9.03 5.61 6.60
C VAL A 41 -7.68 6.23 6.32
N VAL A 42 -7.69 7.40 5.68
CA VAL A 42 -6.50 8.21 5.45
C VAL A 42 -6.57 9.46 6.31
N TYR A 43 -5.49 9.75 7.01
CA TYR A 43 -5.32 10.94 7.83
C TYR A 43 -4.19 11.80 7.28
N ALA A 44 -4.33 13.12 7.37
CA ALA A 44 -3.22 14.02 7.10
C ALA A 44 -2.14 13.86 8.18
N MET A 45 -0.88 13.90 7.76
CA MET A 45 0.28 13.85 8.63
C MET A 45 1.15 15.09 8.41
N ALA A 46 1.45 15.80 9.49
CA ALA A 46 2.33 16.97 9.45
C ALA A 46 3.79 16.54 9.26
N ASP A 47 4.65 17.47 8.81
CA ASP A 47 6.07 17.20 8.53
C ASP A 47 6.87 16.75 9.76
N ASN A 48 6.36 17.03 10.97
CA ASN A 48 6.94 16.55 12.22
C ASN A 48 6.45 15.14 12.62
N GLY A 49 5.62 14.49 11.81
CA GLY A 49 5.06 13.15 12.05
C GLY A 49 3.76 13.13 12.86
N LYS A 50 3.19 14.28 13.24
CA LYS A 50 1.90 14.33 13.94
C LYS A 50 0.74 13.99 13.02
N ILE A 51 -0.23 13.25 13.54
CA ILE A 51 -1.48 12.87 12.86
C ILE A 51 -2.66 13.47 13.63
N GLU A 52 -3.68 13.94 12.91
CA GLU A 52 -4.95 14.40 13.51
C GLU A 52 -5.99 13.26 13.44
N PRO A 53 -6.11 12.39 14.46
CA PRO A 53 -6.90 11.16 14.40
C PRO A 53 -8.41 11.39 14.30
N ASN A 54 -8.88 12.60 14.60
CA ASN A 54 -10.30 12.98 14.57
C ASN A 54 -10.72 13.66 13.26
N ALA A 55 -9.79 13.89 12.33
CA ALA A 55 -10.02 14.61 11.08
C ALA A 55 -9.54 13.77 9.87
N PRO A 56 -10.28 12.69 9.53
CA PRO A 56 -9.95 11.85 8.39
C PRO A 56 -10.04 12.65 7.08
N ALA A 57 -9.01 12.53 6.24
CA ALA A 57 -8.96 13.13 4.91
C ALA A 57 -9.75 12.32 3.89
N GLN A 58 -9.71 10.98 3.99
CA GLN A 58 -10.47 10.06 3.14
C GLN A 58 -10.90 8.82 3.93
N LYS A 59 -11.99 8.19 3.48
CA LYS A 59 -12.48 6.90 3.96
C LYS A 59 -12.99 6.08 2.79
N GLY A 60 -12.89 4.76 2.88
CA GLY A 60 -13.45 3.88 1.86
C GLY A 60 -13.29 2.41 2.21
N LYS A 61 -13.50 1.56 1.22
CA LYS A 61 -13.23 0.12 1.29
C LYS A 61 -12.37 -0.29 0.11
N LEU A 62 -11.33 -1.06 0.39
CA LEU A 62 -10.56 -1.77 -0.63
C LEU A 62 -11.34 -3.02 -1.07
N ARG A 63 -10.96 -3.60 -2.22
CA ARG A 63 -11.59 -4.82 -2.72
C ARG A 63 -11.36 -6.00 -1.76
N SER A 64 -10.18 -6.06 -1.14
CA SER A 64 -9.81 -7.11 -0.19
C SER A 64 -9.01 -6.59 0.99
N TYR A 65 -8.85 -7.44 2.01
CA TYR A 65 -7.97 -7.13 3.14
C TYR A 65 -6.52 -7.41 2.74
N LEU A 66 -5.71 -6.37 2.66
CA LEU A 66 -4.32 -6.47 2.22
C LEU A 66 -3.40 -6.61 3.43
N GLY A 67 -2.75 -7.77 3.53
CA GLY A 67 -1.87 -8.12 4.66
C GLY A 67 -0.51 -7.43 4.61
N ASN A 68 -0.13 -6.94 3.43
CA ASN A 68 1.01 -6.07 3.20
C ASN A 68 0.53 -4.97 2.27
N ILE A 69 0.81 -3.72 2.61
CA ILE A 69 0.53 -2.59 1.73
C ILE A 69 1.81 -1.74 1.65
N GLN A 70 2.17 -1.34 0.44
CA GLN A 70 3.33 -0.51 0.13
C GLN A 70 2.92 0.58 -0.86
N ALA A 71 3.60 1.71 -0.79
CA ALA A 71 3.40 2.84 -1.68
C ALA A 71 4.61 2.96 -2.59
N PHE A 72 4.34 3.19 -3.87
CA PHE A 72 5.34 3.36 -4.91
C PHE A 72 5.12 4.70 -5.60
N TYR A 73 6.22 5.40 -5.88
CA TYR A 73 6.20 6.66 -6.61
C TYR A 73 6.80 6.46 -7.98
N ASP A 74 6.01 6.71 -9.02
CA ASP A 74 6.52 6.82 -10.37
C ASP A 74 6.98 8.25 -10.62
N THR A 75 8.30 8.42 -10.67
CA THR A 75 8.95 9.71 -10.91
C THR A 75 8.78 10.22 -12.35
N VAL A 76 8.45 9.35 -13.31
CA VAL A 76 8.29 9.72 -14.73
C VAL A 76 6.94 10.39 -14.93
N ASP A 77 5.87 9.75 -14.47
CA ASP A 77 4.50 10.25 -14.62
C ASP A 77 4.03 11.10 -13.42
N ASN A 78 4.87 11.26 -12.40
CA ASN A 78 4.54 11.91 -11.13
C ASN A 78 3.27 11.33 -10.49
N LYS A 79 3.14 10.00 -10.54
CA LYS A 79 1.99 9.25 -10.01
C LYS A 79 2.37 8.43 -8.80
N GLN A 80 1.39 8.20 -7.93
CA GLN A 80 1.56 7.31 -6.78
C GLN A 80 0.63 6.13 -6.85
N TYR A 81 1.17 5.00 -6.40
CA TYR A 81 0.48 3.74 -6.43
C TYR A 81 0.50 3.09 -5.06
N LEU A 82 -0.63 2.50 -4.71
CA LEU A 82 -0.74 1.59 -3.60
C LEU A 82 -0.70 0.18 -4.14
N TYR A 83 0.19 -0.64 -3.61
CA TYR A 83 0.25 -2.06 -3.88
C TYR A 83 -0.03 -2.82 -2.61
N GLY A 84 -0.79 -3.90 -2.70
CA GLY A 84 -0.83 -4.88 -1.64
C GLY A 84 -1.26 -6.25 -2.14
N TYR A 85 -1.05 -7.24 -1.29
CA TYR A 85 -1.46 -8.61 -1.59
C TYR A 85 -2.32 -9.20 -0.46
N ASN A 86 -3.14 -10.16 -0.84
CA ASN A 86 -3.86 -11.03 0.07
C ASN A 86 -3.53 -12.49 -0.28
N LEU A 87 -2.77 -13.14 0.61
CA LEU A 87 -2.31 -14.52 0.38
C LEU A 87 -3.45 -15.55 0.49
N SER A 88 -4.46 -15.27 1.31
CA SER A 88 -5.62 -16.15 1.48
C SER A 88 -6.50 -16.16 0.24
N GLU A 89 -6.73 -14.97 -0.33
CA GLU A 89 -7.53 -14.79 -1.56
C GLU A 89 -6.71 -15.01 -2.83
N LYS A 90 -5.38 -15.13 -2.72
CA LYS A 90 -4.42 -15.31 -3.82
C LYS A 90 -4.45 -14.19 -4.85
N ILE A 91 -4.54 -12.96 -4.37
CA ILE A 91 -4.61 -11.77 -5.21
C ILE A 91 -3.53 -10.76 -4.88
N VAL A 92 -3.15 -10.02 -5.91
CA VAL A 92 -2.40 -8.79 -5.85
C VAL A 92 -3.30 -7.67 -6.36
N GLU A 93 -3.29 -6.54 -5.67
CA GLU A 93 -4.07 -5.37 -6.04
C GLU A 93 -3.17 -4.16 -6.18
N LEU A 94 -3.39 -3.40 -7.26
CA LEU A 94 -2.74 -2.13 -7.52
C LEU A 94 -3.80 -1.04 -7.60
N TYR A 95 -3.58 0.04 -6.86
CA TYR A 95 -4.42 1.22 -6.85
C TYR A 95 -3.61 2.45 -7.24
N GLU A 96 -4.25 3.41 -7.89
CA GLU A 96 -3.75 4.78 -8.04
C GLU A 96 -4.12 5.56 -6.77
N ILE A 97 -3.19 6.41 -6.33
CA ILE A 97 -3.40 7.40 -5.28
C ILE A 97 -3.48 8.77 -5.96
N ASP A 98 -4.62 9.44 -5.85
CA ASP A 98 -4.79 10.80 -6.39
C ASP A 98 -4.21 11.88 -5.45
N ASP A 99 -4.14 13.12 -5.94
CA ASP A 99 -3.61 14.28 -5.21
C ASP A 99 -4.34 14.61 -3.90
N LYS A 100 -5.56 14.08 -3.69
CA LYS A 100 -6.38 14.23 -2.49
C LYS A 100 -6.40 12.97 -1.65
N ALA A 101 -5.43 12.08 -1.86
CA ALA A 101 -5.28 10.79 -1.19
C ALA A 101 -6.43 9.80 -1.45
N GLY A 102 -7.22 10.03 -2.51
CA GLY A 102 -8.21 9.09 -3.00
C GLY A 102 -7.52 7.85 -3.58
N ILE A 103 -8.09 6.67 -3.33
CA ILE A 103 -7.52 5.38 -3.70
C ILE A 103 -8.45 4.73 -4.72
N LYS A 104 -7.95 4.50 -5.93
CA LYS A 104 -8.73 3.95 -7.04
C LYS A 104 -8.10 2.65 -7.53
N LEU A 105 -8.87 1.56 -7.57
CA LEU A 105 -8.39 0.29 -8.09
C LEU A 105 -8.04 0.43 -9.59
N LEU A 106 -6.82 0.05 -9.95
CA LEU A 106 -6.36 0.02 -11.34
C LEU A 106 -6.30 -1.40 -11.88
N TYR A 107 -5.74 -2.31 -11.08
CA TYR A 107 -5.42 -3.64 -11.53
C TYR A 107 -5.54 -4.66 -10.41
N VAL A 108 -5.98 -5.86 -10.78
CA VAL A 108 -6.00 -7.04 -9.92
C VAL A 108 -5.38 -8.17 -10.69
N ASP A 109 -4.40 -8.81 -10.07
CA ASP A 109 -3.84 -10.06 -10.55
C ASP A 109 -4.26 -11.19 -9.61
N GLU A 110 -4.66 -12.31 -10.20
CA GLU A 110 -4.92 -13.54 -9.47
C GLU A 110 -3.70 -14.44 -9.68
N PHE A 111 -2.87 -14.60 -8.66
CA PHE A 111 -1.71 -15.46 -8.81
C PHE A 111 -2.16 -16.93 -8.79
N THR A 112 -2.21 -17.53 -9.98
CA THR A 112 -2.53 -18.94 -10.19
C THR A 112 -1.34 -19.80 -9.79
N VAL A 113 -1.16 -20.01 -8.49
CA VAL A 113 -0.01 -20.78 -8.00
C VAL A 113 -0.50 -21.93 -7.16
N GLY A 114 -0.20 -23.14 -7.65
CA GLY A 114 -0.63 -24.42 -7.10
C GLY A 114 -0.39 -24.52 -5.61
N SER A 115 -1.40 -24.16 -4.83
CA SER A 115 -1.52 -24.40 -3.38
C SER A 115 -0.34 -23.96 -2.50
N THR A 116 0.51 -23.05 -2.95
CA THR A 116 1.69 -22.60 -2.19
C THR A 116 1.62 -21.12 -1.85
N ILE A 117 1.95 -20.79 -0.61
CA ILE A 117 2.19 -19.42 -0.16
C ILE A 117 3.27 -18.81 -1.07
N GLN A 118 3.06 -17.57 -1.47
CA GLN A 118 4.05 -16.80 -2.23
C GLN A 118 4.43 -15.54 -1.47
N SER A 119 5.69 -15.14 -1.56
CA SER A 119 6.04 -13.74 -1.33
C SER A 119 5.89 -12.99 -2.65
N ALA A 120 5.46 -11.73 -2.58
CA ALA A 120 5.37 -10.88 -3.75
C ALA A 120 5.74 -9.44 -3.40
N THR A 121 6.50 -8.79 -4.29
CA THR A 121 6.77 -7.36 -4.22
C THR A 121 6.65 -6.74 -5.60
N LEU A 122 6.52 -5.42 -5.64
CA LEU A 122 6.35 -4.66 -6.85
C LEU A 122 7.52 -3.67 -7.02
N PHE A 123 7.84 -3.37 -8.26
CA PHE A 123 8.78 -2.33 -8.64
C PHE A 123 8.23 -1.59 -9.86
N ILE A 124 8.27 -0.26 -9.85
CA ILE A 124 7.84 0.57 -10.98
C ILE A 124 9.06 1.24 -11.58
N ALA A 125 9.24 1.10 -12.89
CA ALA A 125 10.27 1.82 -13.64
C ALA A 125 9.81 2.09 -15.06
N ASN A 126 10.05 3.31 -15.55
CA ASN A 126 9.74 3.73 -16.92
C ASN A 126 8.28 3.45 -17.32
N GLY A 127 7.31 3.72 -16.44
CA GLY A 127 5.88 3.45 -16.68
C GLY A 127 5.50 1.96 -16.75
N LEU A 128 6.43 1.06 -16.42
CA LEU A 128 6.17 -0.38 -16.33
C LEU A 128 6.07 -0.82 -14.87
N ILE A 129 5.10 -1.68 -14.61
CA ILE A 129 4.95 -2.37 -13.33
C ILE A 129 5.59 -3.74 -13.45
N HIS A 130 6.54 -4.02 -12.56
CA HIS A 130 7.18 -5.33 -12.44
C HIS A 130 6.73 -5.99 -11.14
N ILE A 131 6.04 -7.13 -11.25
CA ILE A 131 5.62 -7.93 -10.09
C ILE A 131 6.57 -9.11 -9.96
N PHE A 132 7.32 -9.13 -8.86
CA PHE A 132 8.18 -10.25 -8.48
C PHE A 132 7.41 -11.16 -7.54
N SER A 133 7.38 -12.46 -7.84
CA SER A 133 6.82 -13.46 -6.94
C SER A 133 7.79 -14.61 -6.73
N GLN A 134 7.79 -15.18 -5.53
CA GLN A 134 8.57 -16.36 -5.18
C GLN A 134 7.69 -17.39 -4.48
N ALA A 135 7.71 -18.62 -4.96
CA ALA A 135 6.98 -19.72 -4.37
C ALA A 135 7.70 -20.27 -3.13
N GLU A 136 6.97 -20.49 -2.04
CA GLU A 136 7.57 -21.02 -0.81
C GLU A 136 8.06 -22.47 -0.97
N LYS A 137 7.39 -23.31 -1.75
CA LYS A 137 7.71 -24.75 -1.78
C LYS A 137 9.03 -25.07 -2.49
N ASP A 138 9.21 -24.58 -3.70
CA ASP A 138 10.36 -24.90 -4.56
C ASP A 138 11.35 -23.73 -4.70
N LYS A 139 11.04 -22.59 -4.07
CA LYS A 139 11.84 -21.35 -4.11
C LYS A 139 11.98 -20.75 -5.50
N SER A 140 11.23 -21.25 -6.49
CA SER A 140 11.19 -20.68 -7.83
C SER A 140 10.65 -19.25 -7.77
N TRP A 141 11.19 -18.39 -8.62
CA TRP A 141 10.77 -17.00 -8.73
C TRP A 141 10.39 -16.66 -10.16
N LYS A 142 9.49 -15.69 -10.30
CA LYS A 142 9.03 -15.17 -11.59
C LYS A 142 8.89 -13.66 -11.49
N THR A 143 9.10 -12.99 -12.62
CA THR A 143 8.77 -11.57 -12.78
C THR A 143 7.87 -11.41 -13.98
N HIS A 144 6.74 -10.76 -13.79
CA HIS A 144 5.87 -10.33 -14.87
C HIS A 144 5.94 -8.81 -14.99
N SER A 145 5.95 -8.31 -16.22
CA SER A 145 5.98 -6.88 -16.52
C SER A 145 4.68 -6.49 -17.21
N TYR A 146 4.09 -5.38 -16.77
CA TYR A 146 2.83 -4.87 -17.26
C TYR A 146 2.99 -3.41 -17.65
N SER A 147 2.37 -3.02 -18.76
CA SER A 147 2.28 -1.62 -19.18
C SER A 147 0.98 -1.02 -18.67
N ILE A 148 1.04 0.21 -18.15
CA ILE A 148 -0.16 1.00 -17.83
C ILE A 148 -0.62 1.64 -19.14
N ILE A 149 -1.80 1.28 -19.63
CA ILE A 149 -2.42 1.86 -20.84
C ILE A 149 -3.52 2.83 -20.41
#